data_AF-A0A348ZTR2-F1
#
_entry.id   AF-A0A348ZTR2-F1
#
_cell.length_a   1.000
_cell.length_b   1.000
_cell.length_c   1.000
_cell.angle_alpha   90.00
_cell.angle_beta   90.00
_cell.angle_gamma   90.00
#
_symmetry.space_group_name_H-M   'P 1'
#
loop_
_entity.id
_entity.type
_entity.pdbx_description
1 polymer ?
#
loop_
_entity_poly.entity_id
_entity_poly.type
_entity_poly.pdbx_seq_one_letter_code
_entity_poly.pdbx_strand_id
1 'polypeptide(L)'
;MRLYHRTFAGREILRDGFKDAGESHGVSDDATGVWVCDAPSTGRGDTLLTIEVPDDAIAQYEWVEKGKTYREFLVPAKVLNRYGPPVIAMEQED
;
A
#
# COMPACT_ATOMS: atom_id res chain seq x y z
N MET A 1 -8.24 9.42 -3.80
CA MET A 1 -7.06 9.12 -4.62
C MET A 1 -6.85 7.63 -4.68
N ARG A 2 -6.32 7.17 -5.81
CA ARG A 2 -6.02 5.76 -6.03
C ARG A 2 -4.63 5.45 -5.54
N LEU A 3 -4.53 4.46 -4.67
CA LEU A 3 -3.26 3.94 -4.16
C LEU A 3 -3.01 2.53 -4.66
N TYR A 4 -1.75 2.15 -4.71
CA TYR A 4 -1.28 0.86 -5.18
C TYR A 4 -0.40 0.18 -4.13
N HIS A 5 -0.58 -1.13 -3.97
CA HIS A 5 0.22 -1.99 -3.10
C HIS A 5 0.64 -3.23 -3.89
N ARG A 6 1.95 -3.44 -4.07
CA ARG A 6 2.47 -4.63 -4.72
C ARG A 6 2.93 -5.64 -3.65
N THR A 7 2.52 -6.90 -3.80
CA THR A 7 2.68 -7.92 -2.75
C THR A 7 2.64 -9.34 -3.32
N PHE A 8 3.24 -10.29 -2.59
CA PHE A 8 3.06 -11.74 -2.81
C PHE A 8 1.87 -12.31 -2.00
N ALA A 9 1.35 -11.55 -1.03
CA ALA A 9 0.24 -11.96 -0.18
C ALA A 9 -1.12 -11.50 -0.74
N GLY A 10 -1.23 -11.31 -2.06
CA GLY A 10 -2.40 -10.69 -2.71
C GLY A 10 -3.70 -11.41 -2.35
N ARG A 11 -3.70 -12.75 -2.44
CA ARG A 11 -4.85 -13.59 -2.10
C ARG A 11 -5.28 -13.46 -0.63
N GLU A 12 -4.34 -13.34 0.30
CA GLU A 12 -4.65 -13.18 1.73
C GLU A 12 -5.22 -11.79 2.00
N ILE A 13 -4.64 -10.76 1.40
CA ILE A 13 -5.08 -9.37 1.56
C ILE A 13 -6.49 -9.16 0.95
N LEU A 14 -6.78 -9.78 -0.20
CA LEU A 14 -8.12 -9.74 -0.79
C LEU A 14 -9.18 -10.42 0.09
N ARG A 15 -8.80 -11.45 0.86
CA ARG A 15 -9.73 -12.20 1.74
C ARG A 15 -9.89 -11.56 3.12
N ASP A 16 -8.78 -11.16 3.73
CA ASP A 16 -8.72 -10.78 5.15
C ASP A 16 -8.54 -9.26 5.35
N GLY A 17 -8.32 -8.51 4.27
CA GLY A 17 -7.88 -7.12 4.31
C GLY A 17 -6.37 -6.99 4.51
N PHE A 18 -5.88 -5.75 4.50
CA PHE A 18 -4.48 -5.47 4.76
C PHE A 18 -4.08 -5.87 6.19
N LYS A 19 -2.80 -6.20 6.36
CA LYS A 19 -2.16 -6.46 7.65
C LYS A 19 -0.91 -5.58 7.76
N ASP A 20 -0.65 -5.05 8.94
CA ASP A 20 0.57 -4.28 9.18
C ASP A 20 1.78 -5.20 9.02
N ALA A 21 2.71 -4.83 8.14
CA ALA A 21 4.00 -5.52 8.07
C ALA A 21 4.83 -5.10 9.29
N GLY A 22 5.29 -6.08 10.06
CA GLY A 22 6.04 -5.86 11.30
C GLY A 22 7.47 -5.39 11.10
N GLU A 23 8.04 -5.54 9.91
CA GLU A 23 9.40 -5.10 9.58
C GLU A 23 9.43 -4.76 8.08
N SER A 24 9.64 -3.49 7.74
CA SER A 24 9.95 -3.09 6.36
C SER A 24 11.44 -2.77 6.31
N HIS A 25 12.19 -3.53 5.51
CA HIS A 25 13.61 -3.36 5.25
C HIS A 25 14.05 -1.88 5.18
N GLY A 26 14.72 -1.39 6.22
CA GLY A 26 15.44 -0.12 6.21
C GLY A 26 14.73 1.10 6.81
N VAL A 27 13.52 0.94 7.38
CA VAL A 27 12.90 1.97 8.22
C VAL A 27 12.95 1.51 9.68
N SER A 28 13.30 2.44 10.57
CA SER A 28 13.43 2.24 12.03
C SER A 28 12.47 1.19 12.61
N ASP A 29 12.97 0.34 13.51
CA ASP A 29 12.31 -0.82 14.15
C ASP A 29 10.86 -0.64 14.62
N ASP A 30 10.35 0.59 14.76
CA ASP A 30 9.00 0.90 15.24
C ASP A 30 7.95 1.20 14.15
N ALA A 31 8.36 1.33 12.88
CA ALA A 31 7.45 1.76 11.82
C ALA A 31 6.63 0.58 11.26
N THR A 32 5.40 0.42 11.75
CA THR A 32 4.45 -0.62 11.31
C THR A 32 3.39 -0.05 10.38
N GLY A 33 3.05 -0.78 9.32
CA GLY A 33 2.04 -0.35 8.37
C GLY A 33 2.08 -1.09 7.04
N VAL A 34 1.36 -0.54 6.08
CA VAL A 34 1.28 -1.01 4.70
C VAL A 34 1.86 0.06 3.80
N TRP A 35 2.88 -0.31 3.03
CA TRP A 35 3.44 0.56 2.01
C TRP A 35 2.50 0.67 0.82
N VAL A 36 2.09 1.89 0.52
CA VAL A 36 1.20 2.21 -0.60
C VAL A 36 1.69 3.44 -1.35
N CYS A 37 1.47 3.49 -2.65
CA CYS A 37 1.96 4.57 -3.51
C CYS A 37 0.85 5.09 -4.43
N ASP A 38 0.94 6.34 -4.89
CA ASP A 38 0.00 6.88 -5.89
C ASP A 38 0.32 6.46 -7.33
N ALA A 39 1.34 5.61 -7.52
CA ALA A 39 1.76 5.04 -8.79
C ALA A 39 1.88 3.49 -8.72
N PRO A 40 1.63 2.76 -9.82
CA PRO A 40 1.56 1.29 -9.83
C PRO A 40 2.91 0.54 -9.76
N SER A 41 4.06 1.23 -9.81
CA SER A 41 5.36 0.62 -10.19
C SER A 41 6.43 0.56 -9.09
N THR A 42 6.08 0.46 -7.81
CA THR A 42 7.03 0.86 -6.74
C THR A 42 7.40 -0.23 -5.72
N GLY A 43 6.73 -1.39 -5.73
CA GLY A 43 6.96 -2.46 -4.74
C GLY A 43 7.49 -3.79 -5.32
N ARG A 44 7.59 -4.81 -4.46
CA ARG A 44 7.89 -6.20 -4.84
C ARG A 44 6.64 -7.06 -4.73
N GLY A 45 6.45 -8.01 -5.64
CA GLY A 45 5.29 -8.90 -5.64
C GLY A 45 4.76 -9.21 -7.03
N ASP A 46 4.02 -10.32 -7.11
CA ASP A 46 3.33 -10.78 -8.32
C ASP A 46 1.96 -10.12 -8.49
N THR A 47 1.35 -9.68 -7.39
CA THR A 47 0.01 -9.09 -7.38
C THR A 47 0.10 -7.59 -7.16
N LEU A 48 -0.53 -6.82 -8.05
CA LEU A 48 -0.76 -5.39 -7.85
C LEU A 48 -2.17 -5.17 -7.34
N LEU A 49 -2.29 -4.67 -6.12
CA LEU A 49 -3.56 -4.30 -5.51
C LEU A 49 -3.76 -2.78 -5.59
N THR A 50 -5.01 -2.34 -5.60
CA THR A 50 -5.38 -0.93 -5.56
C THR A 50 -6.56 -0.66 -4.65
N ILE A 51 -6.59 0.53 -4.05
CA ILE A 51 -7.65 1.00 -3.15
C ILE A 51 -7.87 2.51 -3.34
N GLU A 52 -9.12 2.94 -3.26
CA GLU A 52 -9.49 4.36 -3.28
C GLU A 52 -9.61 4.88 -1.84
N VAL A 53 -8.86 5.93 -1.50
CA VAL A 53 -8.90 6.57 -0.18
C VAL A 53 -8.91 8.10 -0.31
N PRO A 54 -9.56 8.85 0.60
CA PRO A 54 -9.41 10.31 0.66
C PRO A 54 -7.95 10.70 0.92
N ASP A 55 -7.46 11.76 0.28
CA ASP A 55 -6.07 12.25 0.43
C ASP A 55 -5.79 12.70 1.87
N ASP A 56 -6.73 13.43 2.48
CA ASP A 56 -6.67 13.94 3.84
C ASP A 56 -6.61 12.83 4.90
N ALA A 57 -7.19 11.66 4.61
CA ALA A 57 -7.14 10.51 5.50
C ALA A 57 -5.73 9.90 5.61
N ILE A 58 -4.90 10.06 4.58
CA ILE A 58 -3.58 9.44 4.51
C ILE A 58 -2.42 10.42 4.53
N ALA A 59 -2.66 11.72 4.34
CA ALA A 59 -1.61 12.75 4.23
C ALA A 59 -0.62 12.73 5.41
N GLN A 60 -1.07 12.41 6.62
CA GLN A 60 -0.23 12.31 7.81
C GLN A 60 0.75 11.11 7.80
N TYR A 61 0.51 10.13 6.93
CA TYR A 61 1.32 8.90 6.79
C TYR A 61 2.27 8.98 5.60
N GLU A 62 2.38 10.14 4.95
CA GLU A 62 3.25 10.33 3.80
C GLU A 62 4.71 10.19 4.19
N TRP A 63 5.41 9.32 3.46
CA TRP A 63 6.84 9.13 3.58
C TRP A 63 7.55 9.98 2.52
N VAL A 64 8.05 11.14 2.93
CA VAL A 64 8.68 12.10 2.01
C VAL A 64 10.15 11.73 1.81
N GLU A 65 10.47 11.19 0.63
CA GLU A 65 11.85 10.98 0.19
C GLU A 65 12.18 11.85 -1.03
N LYS A 66 13.35 12.49 -1.03
CA LYS A 66 13.78 13.38 -2.13
C LYS A 66 14.06 12.57 -3.39
N GLY A 67 13.60 13.07 -4.53
CA GLY A 67 13.94 12.53 -5.85
C GLY A 67 12.94 11.52 -6.43
N LYS A 68 11.83 11.24 -5.74
CA LYS A 68 10.73 10.43 -6.27
C LYS A 68 9.72 11.30 -7.03
N THR A 69 9.18 10.77 -8.12
CA THR A 69 8.11 11.39 -8.93
C THR A 69 6.72 10.94 -8.50
N TYR A 70 6.62 10.14 -7.44
CA TYR A 70 5.41 9.56 -6.89
C TYR A 70 5.43 9.72 -5.37
N ARG A 71 4.25 9.66 -4.76
CA ARG A 71 4.07 9.73 -3.31
C ARG A 71 4.02 8.34 -2.73
N GLU A 72 4.64 8.16 -1.57
CA GLU A 72 4.60 6.92 -0.81
C GLU A 72 4.05 7.19 0.57
N PHE A 73 3.36 6.20 1.12
CA PHE A 73 2.77 6.29 2.44
C PHE A 73 2.99 4.98 3.17
N LEU A 74 3.27 5.08 4.47
CA LEU A 74 3.28 3.95 5.38
C LEU A 74 2.02 4.02 6.26
N VAL A 75 0.93 3.43 5.77
CA VAL A 75 -0.40 3.61 6.37
C VAL A 75 -0.75 2.41 7.25
N PRO A 76 -1.24 2.60 8.48
CA PRO A 76 -1.76 1.48 9.27
C PRO A 76 -2.87 0.74 8.53
N ALA A 77 -2.83 -0.58 8.51
CA ALA A 77 -3.79 -1.45 7.84
C ALA A 77 -5.23 -1.16 8.29
N LYS A 78 -5.41 -0.85 9.58
CA LYS A 78 -6.72 -0.46 10.14
C LYS A 78 -7.32 0.80 9.50
N VAL A 79 -6.49 1.69 8.95
CA VAL A 79 -6.94 2.90 8.24
C VAL A 79 -7.37 2.52 6.83
N LEU A 80 -6.53 1.78 6.09
CA LEU A 80 -6.85 1.33 4.73
C LEU A 80 -8.13 0.47 4.70
N ASN A 81 -8.25 -0.48 5.63
CA ASN A 81 -9.39 -1.40 5.70
C ASN A 81 -10.73 -0.70 5.99
N ARG A 82 -10.76 0.59 6.40
CA ARG A 82 -12.01 1.36 6.55
C ARG A 82 -12.63 1.75 5.21
N TYR A 83 -11.84 1.75 4.14
CA TYR A 83 -12.27 2.16 2.81
C TYR A 83 -12.67 0.98 1.92
N GLY A 84 -12.72 -0.22 2.51
CA GLY A 84 -13.12 -1.46 1.84
C GLY A 84 -11.93 -2.37 1.51
N PRO A 85 -12.20 -3.56 0.97
CA PRO A 85 -11.15 -4.44 0.48
C PRO A 85 -10.47 -3.80 -0.74
N PRO A 86 -9.16 -4.01 -0.93
CA PRO A 86 -8.52 -3.64 -2.19
C PRO A 86 -9.01 -4.53 -3.33
N VAL A 87 -8.72 -4.10 -4.56
CA VAL A 87 -8.98 -4.86 -5.80
C VAL A 87 -7.70 -5.06 -6.60
N ILE A 88 -7.69 -6.01 -7.54
CA ILE A 88 -6.54 -6.20 -8.42
C ILE A 88 -6.46 -5.03 -9.42
N ALA A 89 -5.32 -4.36 -9.48
CA ALA A 89 -5.04 -3.31 -10.44
C ALA A 89 -4.52 -3.94 -11.75
N MET A 90 -5.47 -4.41 -12.55
CA MET A 90 -5.27 -5.12 -13.84
C MET A 90 -4.58 -6.48 -13.68
N GLU A 91 -5.31 -7.56 -13.96
CA GLU A 91 -4.69 -8.86 -14.23
C GLU A 91 -3.74 -8.67 -15.42
N GLN A 92 -2.45 -8.96 -15.27
CA GLN A 92 -1.62 -9.13 -16.46
C GLN A 92 -2.20 -10.36 -17.17
N GLU A 93 -2.92 -10.14 -18.27
CA GLU A 93 -3.24 -11.23 -19.19
C GLU A 93 -1.91 -11.79 -19.72
N ASP A 94 -1.72 -13.11 -19.54
CA ASP A 94 -0.54 -13.90 -19.95
C ASP A 94 -0.05 -13.62 -21.39
#